data_AF-A0A2V8YQS0-F1
#
_entry.id   AF-A0A2V8YQS0-F1
#
_cell.length_a   1.000
_cell.length_b   1.000
_cell.length_c   1.000
_cell.angle_alpha   90.00
_cell.angle_beta   90.00
_cell.angle_gamma   90.00
#
_symmetry.space_group_name_H-M   'P 1'
#
loop_
_entity.id
_entity.type
_entity.pdbx_description
1 polymer ?
#
loop_
_entity_poly.entity_id
_entity_poly.type
_entity_poly.pdbx_seq_one_letter_code
_entity_poly.pdbx_strand_id
1 'polypeptide(L)'
;MSHVLKPGETFASEIPSDDFRRAVKYDDATAFLEEETKLNLACRGWLETAYYYLGSDYRGSGPSSYTLSYMAQMGGWAVSDYGLYFAKDPFPYLRLGYASYLSSWALLNSGTPESNYGYWFPGKENDGGAGGGFEPRPWGRAWLGNKEMGRGSWWYSGEIDLGFSGALRSAATIVADDPIFGLIVYGGELRRTGSNTEVIPKDGLRARFHIMRDNQRIHILVDRDGFAKDKPVSFDDGLGIVRFTLENRAAAAHEAEVRIAGLAPGNYTVTSQSNGKVTTQKFLIAGTKVAVFRVPVGALGTAVEIRHGTSGR
;
A
#
# COMPACT_ATOMS: atom_id res chain seq x y z
N MET A 1 8.95 9.13 -9.96
CA MET A 1 9.74 10.11 -10.74
C MET A 1 9.16 10.33 -12.15
N SER A 2 7.84 10.45 -12.32
CA SER A 2 7.19 10.65 -13.64
C SER A 2 7.38 12.07 -14.22
N HIS A 3 7.75 13.04 -13.38
CA HIS A 3 7.89 14.45 -13.75
C HIS A 3 9.35 14.91 -13.88
N VAL A 4 10.31 14.00 -13.69
CA VAL A 4 11.74 14.23 -13.87
C VAL A 4 12.18 13.40 -15.07
N LEU A 5 12.76 14.04 -16.07
CA LEU A 5 13.22 13.34 -17.28
C LEU A 5 14.35 12.38 -16.94
N LYS A 6 14.32 11.19 -17.53
CA LYS A 6 15.45 10.27 -17.46
C LYS A 6 16.60 10.76 -18.35
N PRO A 7 17.84 10.29 -18.11
CA PRO A 7 18.97 10.58 -19.00
C PRO A 7 18.62 10.26 -20.47
N GLY A 8 18.80 11.24 -21.35
CA GLY A 8 18.50 11.14 -22.78
C GLY A 8 17.06 11.46 -23.19
N GLU A 9 16.15 11.71 -22.25
CA GLU A 9 14.81 12.21 -22.57
C GLU A 9 14.81 13.74 -22.70
N THR A 10 13.84 14.27 -23.44
CA THR A 10 13.63 15.72 -23.63
C THR A 10 12.23 16.12 -23.20
N PHE A 11 12.08 17.31 -22.63
CA PHE A 11 10.76 17.82 -22.24
C PHE A 11 9.91 18.04 -23.49
N ALA A 12 8.59 17.85 -23.35
CA ALA A 12 7.64 18.30 -24.36
C ALA A 12 7.85 19.81 -24.62
N SER A 13 7.67 20.22 -25.87
CA SER A 13 7.83 21.62 -26.31
C SER A 13 6.93 22.60 -25.56
N GLU A 14 5.86 22.09 -24.94
CA GLU A 14 4.84 22.82 -24.21
C GLU A 14 5.30 23.28 -22.81
N ILE A 15 6.38 22.71 -22.27
CA ILE A 15 6.87 23.07 -20.94
C ILE A 15 7.73 24.34 -21.06
N PRO A 16 7.40 25.44 -20.35
CA PRO A 16 8.17 26.70 -20.40
C PRO A 16 9.66 26.50 -20.09
N SER A 17 10.54 27.33 -20.67
CA SER A 17 11.99 27.20 -20.49
C SER A 17 12.46 27.50 -19.06
N ASP A 18 11.70 28.28 -18.32
CA ASP A 18 11.91 28.68 -16.92
C ASP A 18 11.21 27.75 -15.90
N ASP A 19 10.54 26.70 -16.37
CA ASP A 19 9.84 25.75 -15.51
C ASP A 19 10.83 25.01 -14.58
N PHE A 20 10.53 25.00 -13.28
CA PHE A 20 11.36 24.34 -12.26
C PHE A 20 11.69 22.88 -12.58
N ARG A 21 10.79 22.15 -13.25
CA ARG A 21 11.03 20.75 -13.65
C ARG A 21 12.26 20.62 -14.54
N ARG A 22 12.60 21.66 -15.32
CA ARG A 22 13.80 21.71 -16.16
C ARG A 22 15.10 21.88 -15.38
N ALA A 23 15.03 22.42 -14.16
CA ALA A 23 16.20 22.61 -13.29
C ALA A 23 16.56 21.35 -12.49
N VAL A 24 15.62 20.42 -12.30
CA VAL A 24 15.83 19.19 -11.53
C VAL A 24 16.43 18.10 -12.41
N LYS A 25 17.67 17.70 -12.13
CA LYS A 25 18.32 16.57 -12.81
C LYS A 25 17.81 15.25 -12.25
N TYR A 26 17.76 14.22 -13.11
CA TYR A 26 17.40 12.86 -12.70
C TYR A 26 18.26 12.32 -11.57
N ASP A 27 19.58 12.50 -11.69
CA ASP A 27 20.55 11.98 -10.73
C ASP A 27 20.42 12.67 -9.36
N ASP A 28 20.16 13.98 -9.35
CA ASP A 28 19.91 14.75 -8.12
C ASP A 28 18.61 14.28 -7.44
N ALA A 29 17.54 14.07 -8.22
CA ALA A 29 16.27 13.56 -7.69
C ALA A 29 16.39 12.13 -7.16
N THR A 30 17.19 11.29 -7.83
CA THR A 30 17.48 9.92 -7.39
C THR A 30 18.30 9.92 -6.10
N ALA A 31 19.36 10.74 -6.04
CA ALA A 31 20.18 10.88 -4.84
C ALA A 31 19.36 11.37 -3.64
N PHE A 32 18.48 12.36 -3.86
CA PHE A 32 17.57 12.85 -2.82
C PHE A 32 16.60 11.76 -2.34
N LEU A 33 15.98 11.01 -3.25
CA LEU A 33 15.10 9.88 -2.90
C LEU A 33 15.82 8.83 -2.05
N GLU A 34 17.04 8.45 -2.43
CA GLU A 34 17.86 7.48 -1.71
C GLU A 34 18.23 7.99 -0.31
N GLU A 35 18.63 9.25 -0.19
CA GLU A 35 19.02 9.83 1.10
C GLU A 35 17.83 9.96 2.06
N GLU A 36 16.69 10.50 1.58
CA GLU A 36 15.46 10.59 2.37
C GLU A 36 14.98 9.21 2.83
N THR A 37 15.11 8.19 1.99
CA THR A 37 14.75 6.82 2.34
C THR A 37 15.66 6.28 3.46
N LYS A 38 16.98 6.51 3.38
CA LYS A 38 17.92 6.10 4.44
C LYS A 38 17.63 6.80 5.77
N LEU A 39 17.36 8.11 5.74
CA LEU A 39 17.01 8.88 6.93
C LEU A 39 15.69 8.37 7.55
N ASN A 40 14.69 8.06 6.72
CA ASN A 40 13.43 7.48 7.19
C ASN A 40 13.65 6.11 7.83
N LEU A 41 14.50 5.25 7.25
CA LEU A 41 14.85 3.95 7.82
C LEU A 41 15.61 4.07 9.15
N ALA A 42 16.52 5.04 9.27
CA ALA A 42 17.32 5.24 10.48
C ALA A 42 16.46 5.58 11.72
N CYS A 43 15.27 6.15 11.50
CA CYS A 43 14.33 6.51 12.56
C CYS A 43 13.36 5.38 12.95
N ARG A 44 13.56 4.14 12.47
CA ARG A 44 12.56 3.06 12.63
C ARG A 44 13.03 1.90 13.48
N GLY A 45 12.07 1.35 14.23
CA GLY A 45 12.25 0.09 14.93
C GLY A 45 12.11 -1.10 13.99
N TRP A 46 13.17 -1.90 13.91
CA TRP A 46 13.23 -3.10 13.08
C TRP A 46 13.84 -4.30 13.80
N LEU A 47 14.61 -4.05 14.88
CA LEU A 47 15.32 -5.08 15.63
C LEU A 47 14.40 -5.74 16.67
N GLU A 48 13.75 -4.95 17.53
CA GLU A 48 12.84 -5.48 18.53
C GLU A 48 11.44 -5.76 17.97
N THR A 49 10.95 -6.98 18.16
CA THR A 49 9.66 -7.45 17.62
C THR A 49 8.45 -7.12 18.50
N ALA A 50 8.63 -6.29 19.54
CA ALA A 50 7.52 -5.82 20.35
C ALA A 50 6.58 -4.96 19.49
N TYR A 51 5.26 -5.07 19.69
CA TYR A 51 4.27 -4.37 18.86
C TYR A 51 4.43 -2.84 18.86
N TYR A 52 5.05 -2.28 19.91
CA TYR A 52 5.31 -0.86 20.07
C TYR A 52 6.72 -0.41 19.62
N TYR A 53 7.49 -1.31 19.02
CA TYR A 53 8.81 -1.04 18.43
C TYR A 53 8.85 -1.40 16.94
N LEU A 54 8.39 -2.59 16.55
CA LEU A 54 8.47 -3.04 15.17
C LEU A 54 7.63 -2.15 14.23
N GLY A 55 8.27 -1.52 13.25
CA GLY A 55 7.63 -0.57 12.33
C GLY A 55 7.33 0.81 12.95
N SER A 56 7.62 1.00 14.23
CA SER A 56 7.49 2.29 14.90
C SER A 56 8.49 3.30 14.36
N ASP A 57 8.14 4.57 14.44
CA ASP A 57 9.11 5.67 14.44
C ASP A 57 9.67 5.90 15.85
N TYR A 58 10.95 6.27 15.94
CA TYR A 58 11.64 6.64 17.16
C TYR A 58 11.84 8.16 17.20
N ARG A 59 11.16 8.85 18.13
CA ARG A 59 11.09 10.33 18.16
C ARG A 59 11.75 10.97 19.37
N GLY A 60 11.85 10.25 20.49
CA GLY A 60 12.46 10.74 21.73
C GLY A 60 13.89 10.23 21.90
N SER A 61 14.03 9.14 22.65
CA SER A 61 15.32 8.53 22.99
C SER A 61 15.39 7.10 22.45
N GLY A 62 15.20 6.96 21.14
CA GLY A 62 15.15 5.66 20.48
C GLY A 62 13.98 4.81 21.02
N PRO A 63 14.22 3.54 21.40
CA PRO A 63 13.18 2.69 21.98
C PRO A 63 12.79 3.09 23.41
N SER A 64 13.47 4.06 24.04
CA SER A 64 13.25 4.36 25.46
C SER A 64 12.15 5.37 25.76
N SER A 65 11.60 6.07 24.76
CA SER A 65 10.48 7.01 24.95
C SER A 65 9.85 7.39 23.61
N TYR A 66 8.52 7.58 23.63
CA TYR A 66 7.70 8.05 22.52
C TYR A 66 7.88 7.23 21.22
N THR A 67 7.15 6.11 21.17
CA THR A 67 7.05 5.24 20.00
C THR A 67 5.62 5.23 19.45
N LEU A 68 5.37 4.53 18.34
CA LEU A 68 4.10 4.41 17.63
C LEU A 68 3.42 5.74 17.27
N SER A 69 4.16 6.79 16.96
CA SER A 69 3.53 8.06 16.60
C SER A 69 2.87 7.99 15.21
N TYR A 70 2.25 9.09 14.80
CA TYR A 70 1.74 9.28 13.44
C TYR A 70 2.79 9.05 12.34
N MET A 71 4.07 9.29 12.63
CA MET A 71 5.17 9.10 11.67
C MET A 71 5.51 7.64 11.40
N ALA A 72 5.14 6.71 12.29
CA ALA A 72 5.29 5.29 12.01
C ALA A 72 4.56 4.96 10.71
N GLN A 73 3.27 5.30 10.60
CA GLN A 73 2.48 5.05 9.40
C GLN A 73 2.80 6.01 8.25
N MET A 74 3.00 7.31 8.51
CA MET A 74 3.31 8.28 7.43
C MET A 74 4.65 7.99 6.74
N GLY A 75 5.72 7.77 7.50
CA GLY A 75 6.99 7.40 6.87
C GLY A 75 7.00 5.94 6.41
N GLY A 76 6.20 5.07 7.04
CA GLY A 76 6.01 3.68 6.61
C GLY A 76 5.37 3.57 5.23
N TRP A 77 4.50 4.53 4.90
CA TRP A 77 3.98 4.73 3.55
C TRP A 77 5.11 4.94 2.54
N ALA A 78 6.00 5.89 2.81
CA ALA A 78 7.13 6.17 1.93
C ALA A 78 8.08 4.96 1.78
N VAL A 79 8.33 4.21 2.86
CA VAL A 79 9.14 2.98 2.81
C VAL A 79 8.47 1.92 1.92
N SER A 80 7.15 1.73 2.07
CA SER A 80 6.39 0.77 1.26
C SER A 80 6.40 1.15 -0.22
N ASP A 81 6.15 2.41 -0.55
CA ASP A 81 6.19 2.90 -1.93
C ASP A 81 7.63 2.84 -2.50
N TYR A 82 8.66 3.12 -1.70
CA TYR A 82 10.05 2.90 -2.12
C TYR A 82 10.30 1.44 -2.50
N GLY A 83 9.90 0.50 -1.63
CA GLY A 83 9.98 -0.94 -1.89
C GLY A 83 9.22 -1.35 -3.15
N LEU A 84 8.01 -0.79 -3.36
CA LEU A 84 7.15 -1.12 -4.50
C LEU A 84 7.60 -0.53 -5.82
N TYR A 85 8.23 0.65 -5.86
CA TYR A 85 8.46 1.36 -7.13
C TYR A 85 9.92 1.63 -7.47
N PHE A 86 10.85 1.55 -6.51
CA PHE A 86 12.21 2.03 -6.71
C PHE A 86 13.28 1.01 -6.29
N ALA A 87 13.07 0.30 -5.19
CA ALA A 87 14.06 -0.62 -4.64
C ALA A 87 14.41 -1.75 -5.62
N LYS A 88 15.70 -1.98 -5.86
CA LYS A 88 16.17 -3.16 -6.61
C LYS A 88 15.80 -4.47 -5.90
N ASP A 89 16.08 -4.52 -4.60
CA ASP A 89 15.59 -5.56 -3.68
C ASP A 89 14.44 -4.98 -2.85
N PRO A 90 13.17 -5.32 -3.15
CA PRO A 90 12.02 -4.73 -2.47
C PRO A 90 11.79 -5.32 -1.07
N PHE A 91 12.21 -6.55 -0.80
CA PHE A 91 11.69 -7.33 0.32
C PHE A 91 12.03 -6.77 1.72
N PRO A 92 13.23 -6.23 1.99
CA PRO A 92 13.51 -5.56 3.25
C PRO A 92 12.56 -4.37 3.52
N TYR A 93 12.29 -3.57 2.49
CA TYR A 93 11.41 -2.40 2.57
C TYR A 93 9.95 -2.80 2.74
N LEU A 94 9.48 -3.82 2.02
CA LEU A 94 8.12 -4.31 2.15
C LEU A 94 7.85 -4.84 3.57
N ARG A 95 8.79 -5.60 4.15
CA ARG A 95 8.66 -6.10 5.53
C ARG A 95 8.51 -4.96 6.54
N LEU A 96 9.43 -3.99 6.51
CA LEU A 96 9.40 -2.89 7.48
C LEU A 96 8.28 -1.89 7.21
N GLY A 97 8.04 -1.55 5.94
CA GLY A 97 6.98 -0.64 5.52
C GLY A 97 5.61 -1.17 5.87
N TYR A 98 5.36 -2.47 5.64
CA TYR A 98 4.08 -3.09 6.00
C TYR A 98 3.92 -3.26 7.52
N ALA A 99 5.00 -3.54 8.26
CA ALA A 99 4.95 -3.49 9.72
C ALA A 99 4.58 -2.09 10.24
N SER A 100 5.16 -1.05 9.63
CA SER A 100 4.88 0.35 9.95
C SER A 100 3.44 0.75 9.60
N TYR A 101 2.89 0.21 8.51
CA TYR A 101 1.46 0.35 8.17
C TYR A 101 0.56 -0.20 9.28
N LEU A 102 0.91 -1.36 9.85
CA LEU A 102 0.12 -2.02 10.89
C LEU A 102 0.31 -1.42 12.30
N SER A 103 1.45 -0.80 12.58
CA SER A 103 1.90 -0.54 13.96
C SER A 103 0.98 0.36 14.78
N SER A 104 0.68 1.58 14.31
CA SER A 104 -0.01 2.59 15.13
C SER A 104 -1.52 2.38 15.23
N TRP A 105 -2.09 1.40 14.53
CA TRP A 105 -3.44 0.91 14.84
C TRP A 105 -3.53 0.36 16.27
N ALA A 106 -2.41 -0.07 16.85
CA ALA A 106 -2.35 -0.47 18.25
C ALA A 106 -2.70 0.68 19.22
N LEU A 107 -2.72 1.95 18.79
CA LEU A 107 -3.12 3.09 19.61
C LEU A 107 -4.60 3.43 19.52
N LEU A 108 -5.33 2.81 18.58
CA LEU A 108 -6.78 2.95 18.47
C LEU A 108 -7.45 2.17 19.60
N ASN A 109 -8.18 2.88 20.43
CA ASN A 109 -9.03 2.31 21.46
C ASN A 109 -10.37 1.93 20.83
N SER A 110 -10.50 0.70 20.38
CA SER A 110 -11.76 0.19 19.85
C SER A 110 -11.99 -1.25 20.24
N GLY A 111 -13.27 -1.63 20.36
CA GLY A 111 -13.67 -2.97 20.72
C GLY A 111 -15.19 -3.17 20.66
N THR A 112 -15.63 -4.37 20.99
CA THR A 112 -17.04 -4.72 21.13
C THR A 112 -17.52 -4.52 22.57
N PRO A 113 -18.84 -4.59 22.85
CA PRO A 113 -19.35 -4.56 24.23
C PRO A 113 -18.70 -5.62 25.14
N GLU A 114 -18.38 -6.80 24.61
CA GLU A 114 -17.73 -7.90 25.34
C GLU A 114 -16.30 -7.55 25.79
N SER A 115 -15.59 -6.74 25.00
CA SER A 115 -14.26 -6.21 25.33
C SER A 115 -14.30 -4.89 26.11
N ASN A 116 -15.49 -4.45 26.53
CA ASN A 116 -15.73 -3.13 27.11
C ASN A 116 -15.23 -1.97 26.22
N TYR A 117 -15.43 -2.10 24.90
CA TYR A 117 -15.20 -1.05 23.89
C TYR A 117 -13.76 -0.49 23.77
N GLY A 118 -12.74 -1.20 24.29
CA GLY A 118 -11.35 -0.82 24.06
C GLY A 118 -10.37 -1.30 25.14
N TYR A 119 -9.13 -1.57 24.74
CA TYR A 119 -8.09 -2.08 25.64
C TYR A 119 -7.44 -0.99 26.50
N TRP A 120 -7.15 0.18 25.93
CA TRP A 120 -6.40 1.24 26.61
C TRP A 120 -7.24 2.03 27.60
N PHE A 121 -8.46 2.37 27.17
CA PHE A 121 -9.39 3.19 27.93
C PHE A 121 -10.79 2.57 27.77
N PRO A 122 -11.15 1.57 28.60
CA PRO A 122 -12.43 0.89 28.48
C PRO A 122 -13.62 1.84 28.67
N GLY A 123 -14.77 1.50 28.09
CA GLY A 123 -16.00 2.29 28.14
C GLY A 123 -16.48 2.71 26.75
N LYS A 124 -17.80 2.67 26.55
CA LYS A 124 -18.44 2.97 25.25
C LYS A 124 -18.14 4.40 24.76
N GLU A 125 -17.97 5.32 25.70
CA GLU A 125 -17.62 6.72 25.47
C GLU A 125 -16.21 6.93 24.92
N ASN A 126 -15.33 5.94 25.06
CA ASN A 126 -13.94 5.99 24.62
C ASN A 126 -13.71 5.19 23.32
N ASP A 127 -14.72 4.49 22.80
CA ASP A 127 -14.63 3.71 21.57
C ASP A 127 -14.33 4.60 20.37
N GLY A 128 -13.36 4.19 19.55
CA GLY A 128 -12.85 4.96 18.41
C GLY A 128 -11.87 6.08 18.78
N GLY A 129 -11.60 6.32 20.07
CA GLY A 129 -10.53 7.21 20.50
C GLY A 129 -9.15 6.66 20.15
N ALA A 130 -8.14 7.50 20.00
CA ALA A 130 -6.77 7.05 19.73
C ALA A 130 -5.74 7.89 20.48
N GLY A 131 -4.63 7.27 20.88
CA GLY A 131 -3.47 7.95 21.46
C GLY A 131 -2.50 8.47 20.41
N GLY A 132 -1.79 9.56 20.72
CA GLY A 132 -0.79 10.18 19.84
C GLY A 132 0.60 9.55 19.85
N GLY A 133 0.78 8.56 20.71
CA GLY A 133 2.04 7.84 20.89
C GLY A 133 1.92 6.80 21.99
N PHE A 134 2.98 6.00 22.10
CA PHE A 134 3.19 5.00 23.12
C PHE A 134 4.36 5.40 24.01
N GLU A 135 4.17 5.35 25.32
CA GLU A 135 5.27 5.47 26.28
C GLU A 135 5.72 4.06 26.71
N PRO A 136 6.95 3.63 26.38
CA PRO A 136 7.46 2.32 26.77
C PRO A 136 7.91 2.22 28.23
N ARG A 137 8.18 3.33 28.93
CA ARG A 137 8.67 3.31 30.31
C ARG A 137 7.54 3.14 31.33
N PRO A 138 7.77 2.39 32.43
CA PRO A 138 6.81 2.32 33.53
C PRO A 138 6.51 3.67 34.19
N TRP A 139 7.51 4.56 34.27
CA TRP A 139 7.39 5.94 34.76
C TRP A 139 7.88 6.89 33.68
N GLY A 140 7.03 7.10 32.67
CA GLY A 140 7.33 7.92 31.51
C GLY A 140 6.58 9.23 31.51
N ARG A 141 6.71 9.97 30.41
CA ARG A 141 6.10 11.30 30.27
C ARG A 141 5.62 11.48 28.84
N ALA A 142 4.41 11.99 28.69
CA ALA A 142 3.90 12.37 27.38
C ALA A 142 4.65 13.60 26.86
N TRP A 143 4.84 13.67 25.54
CA TRP A 143 5.50 14.81 24.89
C TRP A 143 4.79 16.14 25.20
N LEU A 144 3.46 16.16 25.13
CA LEU A 144 2.70 17.39 25.34
C LEU A 144 2.58 17.72 26.84
N GLY A 145 3.17 18.84 27.23
CA GLY A 145 3.11 19.33 28.61
C GLY A 145 3.93 18.52 29.60
N ASN A 146 4.78 17.61 29.14
CA ASN A 146 5.66 16.78 29.96
C ASN A 146 4.89 16.09 31.11
N LYS A 147 3.69 15.58 30.84
CA LYS A 147 2.80 15.00 31.86
C LYS A 147 3.21 13.57 32.17
N GLU A 148 3.32 13.26 33.45
CA GLU A 148 3.65 11.91 33.90
C GLU A 148 2.55 10.91 33.50
N MET A 149 2.98 9.76 33.02
CA MET A 149 2.10 8.65 32.69
C MET A 149 2.83 7.32 32.79
N GLY A 150 2.05 6.26 32.99
CA GLY A 150 2.55 4.90 32.95
C GLY A 150 2.87 4.43 31.52
N ARG A 151 3.41 3.23 31.43
CA ARG A 151 3.62 2.55 30.16
C ARG A 151 2.29 2.34 29.44
N GLY A 152 2.18 2.75 28.19
CA GLY A 152 0.97 2.56 27.39
C GLY A 152 0.72 3.65 26.36
N SER A 153 -0.46 3.56 25.72
CA SER A 153 -0.97 4.59 24.83
C SER A 153 -1.21 5.91 25.59
N TRP A 154 -0.88 7.03 24.96
CA TRP A 154 -1.19 8.34 25.52
C TRP A 154 -2.70 8.59 25.55
N TRP A 155 -3.19 9.25 26.60
CA TRP A 155 -4.61 9.57 26.77
C TRP A 155 -5.12 10.75 25.92
N TYR A 156 -4.29 11.27 25.01
CA TYR A 156 -4.66 12.28 24.01
C TYR A 156 -4.13 11.89 22.63
N SER A 157 -4.83 12.31 21.59
CA SER A 157 -4.59 11.89 20.20
C SER A 157 -3.39 12.53 19.52
N GLY A 158 -3.02 13.76 19.89
CA GLY A 158 -1.94 14.48 19.22
C GLY A 158 -2.19 14.58 17.71
N GLU A 159 -1.22 14.10 16.91
CA GLU A 159 -1.24 14.13 15.44
C GLU A 159 -1.59 12.75 14.82
N ILE A 160 -2.14 11.80 15.59
CA ILE A 160 -2.32 10.40 15.15
C ILE A 160 -3.21 10.24 13.91
N ASP A 161 -4.13 11.16 13.67
CA ASP A 161 -4.98 11.21 12.49
C ASP A 161 -4.19 11.37 11.18
N LEU A 162 -3.06 12.07 11.20
CA LEU A 162 -2.10 12.12 10.10
C LEU A 162 -1.49 10.74 9.82
N GLY A 163 -1.26 9.97 10.88
CA GLY A 163 -0.77 8.59 10.82
C GLY A 163 -1.77 7.69 10.12
N PHE A 164 -3.03 7.71 10.56
CA PHE A 164 -4.11 6.96 9.91
C PHE A 164 -4.29 7.37 8.45
N SER A 165 -4.14 8.66 8.15
CA SER A 165 -4.12 9.15 6.77
C SER A 165 -2.97 8.57 5.93
N GLY A 166 -1.79 8.38 6.51
CA GLY A 166 -0.67 7.66 5.89
C GLY A 166 -0.94 6.16 5.73
N ALA A 167 -1.57 5.53 6.72
CA ALA A 167 -1.94 4.12 6.68
C ALA A 167 -2.93 3.82 5.55
N LEU A 168 -3.98 4.63 5.42
CA LEU A 168 -4.95 4.49 4.33
C LEU A 168 -4.31 4.65 2.94
N ARG A 169 -3.32 5.54 2.79
CA ARG A 169 -2.59 5.70 1.52
C ARG A 169 -1.62 4.55 1.24
N SER A 170 -1.14 3.88 2.28
CA SER A 170 -0.27 2.70 2.19
C SER A 170 -1.02 1.40 1.89
N ALA A 171 -2.30 1.32 2.26
CA ALA A 171 -3.09 0.09 2.21
C ALA A 171 -3.05 -0.56 0.81
N ALA A 172 -2.49 -1.77 0.76
CA ALA A 172 -2.35 -2.56 -0.45
C ALA A 172 -2.21 -4.05 -0.11
N THR A 173 -2.73 -4.90 -0.98
CA THR A 173 -2.40 -6.34 -0.95
C THR A 173 -1.17 -6.59 -1.81
N ILE A 174 -0.16 -7.25 -1.25
CA ILE A 174 1.14 -7.43 -1.91
C ILE A 174 1.52 -8.90 -1.88
N VAL A 175 1.50 -9.56 -3.03
CA VAL A 175 2.08 -10.89 -3.19
C VAL A 175 3.59 -10.73 -3.29
N ALA A 176 4.35 -11.41 -2.43
CA ALA A 176 5.80 -11.30 -2.39
C ALA A 176 6.42 -12.70 -2.34
N ASP A 177 7.38 -12.95 -3.23
CA ASP A 177 8.27 -14.12 -3.12
C ASP A 177 9.48 -13.74 -2.25
N ASP A 178 9.23 -13.63 -0.95
CA ASP A 178 10.19 -13.10 0.01
C ASP A 178 11.32 -14.12 0.24
N PRO A 179 12.60 -13.71 0.22
CA PRO A 179 13.74 -14.63 0.34
C PRO A 179 13.84 -15.33 1.70
N ILE A 180 13.13 -14.84 2.73
CA ILE A 180 13.11 -15.43 4.07
C ILE A 180 11.83 -16.22 4.30
N PHE A 181 10.68 -15.73 3.82
CA PHE A 181 9.38 -16.35 4.09
C PHE A 181 8.83 -17.20 2.93
N GLY A 182 9.47 -17.16 1.76
CA GLY A 182 8.94 -17.71 0.51
C GLY A 182 7.76 -16.90 -0.02
N LEU A 183 6.91 -17.55 -0.81
CA LEU A 183 5.70 -16.94 -1.36
C LEU A 183 4.68 -16.63 -0.27
N ILE A 184 4.57 -15.35 0.08
CA ILE A 184 3.63 -14.81 1.06
C ILE A 184 2.76 -13.72 0.45
N VAL A 185 1.77 -13.28 1.22
CA VAL A 185 0.97 -12.10 0.91
C VAL A 185 0.89 -11.17 2.12
N TYR A 186 1.22 -9.90 1.92
CA TYR A 186 0.88 -8.84 2.86
C TYR A 186 -0.55 -8.36 2.60
N GLY A 187 -1.35 -8.22 3.64
CA GLY A 187 -2.71 -7.69 3.52
C GLY A 187 -3.63 -8.58 2.70
N GLY A 188 -3.53 -9.89 2.81
CA GLY A 188 -4.40 -10.82 2.11
C GLY A 188 -4.29 -12.24 2.64
N GLU A 189 -5.06 -13.13 2.03
CA GLU A 189 -4.95 -14.58 2.19
C GLU A 189 -4.59 -15.22 0.86
N LEU A 190 -3.54 -16.03 0.85
CA LEU A 190 -3.02 -16.68 -0.34
C LEU A 190 -3.42 -18.15 -0.37
N ARG A 191 -3.91 -18.60 -1.53
CA ARG A 191 -4.16 -20.00 -1.84
C ARG A 191 -3.52 -20.35 -3.18
N ARG A 192 -2.90 -21.53 -3.26
CA ARG A 192 -2.43 -22.11 -4.53
C ARG A 192 -3.41 -23.17 -5.01
N THR A 193 -3.78 -23.07 -6.28
CA THR A 193 -4.68 -24.01 -6.96
C THR A 193 -4.01 -24.43 -8.28
N GLY A 194 -3.19 -25.48 -8.24
CA GLY A 194 -2.37 -25.89 -9.38
C GLY A 194 -1.34 -24.81 -9.75
N SER A 195 -1.36 -24.36 -11.02
CA SER A 195 -0.51 -23.27 -11.54
C SER A 195 -1.07 -21.87 -11.28
N ASN A 196 -2.21 -21.76 -10.58
CA ASN A 196 -2.83 -20.47 -10.27
C ASN A 196 -2.57 -20.08 -8.82
N THR A 197 -2.27 -18.80 -8.62
CA THR A 197 -2.37 -18.14 -7.32
C THR A 197 -3.73 -17.47 -7.20
N GLU A 198 -4.36 -17.60 -6.04
CA GLU A 198 -5.57 -16.88 -5.67
C GLU A 198 -5.31 -16.12 -4.38
N VAL A 199 -5.63 -14.82 -4.37
CA VAL A 199 -5.41 -13.97 -3.21
C VAL A 199 -6.69 -13.24 -2.88
N ILE A 200 -7.17 -13.37 -1.65
CA ILE A 200 -8.28 -12.57 -1.12
C ILE A 200 -7.70 -11.31 -0.47
N PRO A 201 -7.94 -10.10 -1.00
CA PRO A 201 -7.44 -8.85 -0.42
C PRO A 201 -8.05 -8.56 0.96
N LYS A 202 -7.19 -8.33 1.96
CA LYS A 202 -7.54 -8.02 3.37
C LYS A 202 -6.76 -6.82 3.91
N ASP A 203 -6.25 -5.97 3.03
CA ASP A 203 -5.46 -4.78 3.36
C ASP A 203 -6.30 -3.63 3.96
N GLY A 204 -7.62 -3.80 4.06
CA GLY A 204 -8.57 -2.80 4.54
C GLY A 204 -9.28 -2.06 3.40
N LEU A 205 -8.52 -1.55 2.41
CA LEU A 205 -9.07 -0.74 1.31
C LEU A 205 -9.32 -1.52 0.02
N ARG A 206 -8.56 -2.58 -0.26
CA ARG A 206 -8.71 -3.43 -1.46
C ARG A 206 -8.68 -2.62 -2.76
N ALA A 207 -7.89 -1.55 -2.82
CA ALA A 207 -7.80 -0.68 -4.01
C ALA A 207 -6.48 -0.85 -4.77
N ARG A 208 -5.47 -1.42 -4.10
CA ARG A 208 -4.12 -1.61 -4.65
C ARG A 208 -3.73 -3.08 -4.51
N PHE A 209 -3.35 -3.70 -5.61
CA PHE A 209 -2.85 -5.07 -5.65
C PHE A 209 -1.49 -5.11 -6.35
N HIS A 210 -0.51 -5.73 -5.70
CA HIS A 210 0.86 -5.77 -6.15
C HIS A 210 1.38 -7.21 -6.22
N ILE A 211 2.21 -7.49 -7.22
CA ILE A 211 2.91 -8.78 -7.36
C ILE A 211 4.40 -8.49 -7.47
N MET A 212 5.16 -9.00 -6.50
CA MET A 212 6.59 -8.83 -6.30
C MET A 212 7.24 -10.22 -6.27
N ARG A 213 7.41 -10.85 -7.44
CA ARG A 213 7.93 -12.22 -7.58
C ARG A 213 9.05 -12.24 -8.61
N ASP A 214 10.18 -12.85 -8.27
CA ASP A 214 11.36 -12.87 -9.14
C ASP A 214 11.68 -11.44 -9.66
N ASN A 215 11.70 -11.27 -10.99
CA ASN A 215 11.86 -9.98 -11.67
C ASN A 215 10.53 -9.32 -12.06
N GLN A 216 9.40 -9.88 -11.64
CA GLN A 216 8.06 -9.36 -11.93
C GLN A 216 7.64 -8.37 -10.84
N ARG A 217 7.32 -7.16 -11.28
CA ARG A 217 6.84 -6.06 -10.46
C ARG A 217 5.57 -5.51 -11.09
N ILE A 218 4.43 -6.08 -10.68
CA ILE A 218 3.12 -5.72 -11.23
C ILE A 218 2.37 -4.85 -10.23
N HIS A 219 1.72 -3.81 -10.74
CA HIS A 219 0.83 -2.95 -9.96
C HIS A 219 -0.53 -2.89 -10.63
N ILE A 220 -1.59 -3.20 -9.89
CA ILE A 220 -2.98 -3.04 -10.31
C ILE A 220 -3.64 -2.10 -9.31
N LEU A 221 -4.04 -0.92 -9.78
CA LEU A 221 -4.66 0.12 -8.96
C LEU A 221 -6.06 0.40 -9.48
N VAL A 222 -7.02 0.52 -8.56
CA VAL A 222 -8.39 0.91 -8.83
C VAL A 222 -8.65 2.23 -8.12
N ASP A 223 -9.22 3.20 -8.82
CA ASP A 223 -9.35 4.57 -8.30
C ASP A 223 -10.56 4.73 -7.36
N ARG A 224 -11.76 4.43 -7.87
CA ARG A 224 -13.03 4.70 -7.18
C ARG A 224 -13.57 3.51 -6.37
N ASP A 225 -13.36 2.32 -6.89
CA ASP A 225 -13.91 1.07 -6.36
C ASP A 225 -12.82 0.29 -5.61
N GLY A 226 -13.05 -1.00 -5.39
CA GLY A 226 -12.00 -1.92 -4.99
C GLY A 226 -12.27 -3.34 -5.45
N PHE A 227 -11.29 -4.20 -5.25
CA PHE A 227 -11.46 -5.63 -5.37
C PHE A 227 -12.57 -6.07 -4.40
N ALA A 228 -13.48 -6.88 -4.93
CA ALA A 228 -14.68 -7.25 -4.21
C ALA A 228 -14.32 -8.04 -2.95
N LYS A 229 -14.96 -7.66 -1.84
CA LYS A 229 -14.76 -8.31 -0.54
C LYS A 229 -14.95 -9.83 -0.66
N ASP A 230 -14.05 -10.58 0.00
CA ASP A 230 -14.05 -12.05 0.08
C ASP A 230 -13.97 -12.79 -1.27
N LYS A 231 -13.64 -12.09 -2.37
CA LYS A 231 -13.40 -12.69 -3.68
C LYS A 231 -11.91 -12.63 -4.04
N PRO A 232 -11.36 -13.68 -4.68
CA PRO A 232 -9.96 -13.71 -5.03
C PRO A 232 -9.65 -12.81 -6.24
N VAL A 233 -8.48 -12.18 -6.20
CA VAL A 233 -7.69 -11.86 -7.39
C VAL A 233 -6.91 -13.12 -7.75
N SER A 234 -7.08 -13.65 -8.96
CA SER A 234 -6.42 -14.87 -9.40
C SER A 234 -5.54 -14.64 -10.62
N PHE A 235 -4.41 -15.33 -10.68
CA PHE A 235 -3.47 -15.22 -11.80
C PHE A 235 -2.65 -16.50 -11.96
N ASP A 236 -2.25 -16.80 -13.19
CA ASP A 236 -1.32 -17.90 -13.47
C ASP A 236 0.14 -17.46 -13.27
N ASP A 237 1.05 -18.44 -13.18
CA ASP A 237 2.47 -18.18 -12.95
C ASP A 237 3.15 -17.38 -14.08
N GLY A 238 2.64 -17.44 -15.31
CA GLY A 238 3.13 -16.62 -16.42
C GLY A 238 2.55 -15.21 -16.45
N LEU A 239 1.56 -14.89 -15.60
CA LEU A 239 0.72 -13.71 -15.71
C LEU A 239 0.06 -13.57 -17.09
N GLY A 240 -0.19 -14.71 -17.75
CA GLY A 240 -0.91 -14.76 -19.02
C GLY A 240 -2.38 -14.42 -18.84
N ILE A 241 -2.92 -14.70 -17.67
CA ILE A 241 -4.29 -14.41 -17.26
C ILE A 241 -4.27 -13.83 -15.84
N VAL A 242 -4.97 -12.72 -15.66
CA VAL A 242 -5.30 -12.15 -14.35
C VAL A 242 -6.81 -11.93 -14.28
N ARG A 243 -7.46 -12.38 -13.21
CA ARG A 243 -8.90 -12.23 -12.99
C ARG A 243 -9.18 -11.62 -11.64
N PHE A 244 -10.21 -10.79 -11.58
CA PHE A 244 -10.72 -10.24 -10.33
C PHE A 244 -12.16 -9.78 -10.51
N THR A 245 -12.82 -9.47 -9.39
CA THR A 245 -14.12 -8.79 -9.40
C THR A 245 -13.95 -7.42 -8.76
N LEU A 246 -14.49 -6.38 -9.39
CA LEU A 246 -14.64 -5.07 -8.76
C LEU A 246 -16.00 -4.96 -8.09
N GLU A 247 -16.04 -4.48 -6.85
CA GLU A 247 -17.29 -4.10 -6.18
C GLU A 247 -17.71 -2.68 -6.53
N ASN A 248 -19.01 -2.40 -6.56
CA ASN A 248 -19.50 -1.03 -6.79
C ASN A 248 -19.60 -0.28 -5.47
N ARG A 249 -18.70 0.68 -5.24
CA ARG A 249 -18.71 1.56 -4.05
C ARG A 249 -19.49 2.86 -4.26
N ALA A 250 -19.88 3.14 -5.50
CA ALA A 250 -20.59 4.36 -5.89
C ALA A 250 -22.12 4.26 -5.73
N ALA A 251 -22.66 3.07 -5.44
CA ALA A 251 -24.09 2.78 -5.42
C ALA A 251 -24.85 3.13 -6.73
N ALA A 252 -24.12 3.34 -7.84
CA ALA A 252 -24.67 3.68 -9.15
C ALA A 252 -23.79 3.09 -10.25
N ALA A 253 -24.39 2.82 -11.41
CA ALA A 253 -23.65 2.36 -12.58
C ALA A 253 -22.68 3.45 -13.06
N HIS A 254 -21.44 3.06 -13.37
CA HIS A 254 -20.40 3.99 -13.81
C HIS A 254 -19.25 3.26 -14.51
N GLU A 255 -18.28 4.01 -15.01
CA GLU A 255 -17.02 3.49 -15.53
C GLU A 255 -15.93 3.62 -14.45
N ALA A 256 -15.31 2.51 -14.07
CA ALA A 256 -14.17 2.50 -13.17
C ALA A 256 -12.86 2.51 -13.95
N GLU A 257 -11.92 3.35 -13.54
CA GLU A 257 -10.57 3.33 -14.08
C GLU A 257 -9.71 2.30 -13.33
N VAL A 258 -9.08 1.42 -14.08
CA VAL A 258 -8.06 0.49 -13.58
C VAL A 258 -6.74 0.80 -14.26
N ARG A 259 -5.71 0.99 -13.45
CA ARG A 259 -4.34 1.21 -13.91
C ARG A 259 -3.51 -0.04 -13.66
N ILE A 260 -2.83 -0.52 -14.69
CA ILE A 260 -1.92 -1.65 -14.60
C ILE A 260 -0.53 -1.28 -15.10
N ALA A 261 0.50 -1.67 -14.35
CA ALA A 261 1.89 -1.44 -14.72
C ALA A 261 2.72 -2.72 -14.51
N GLY A 262 3.81 -2.86 -15.28
CA GLY A 262 4.77 -3.95 -15.13
C GLY A 262 4.47 -5.21 -15.94
N LEU A 263 3.35 -5.26 -16.68
CA LEU A 263 3.09 -6.34 -17.63
C LEU A 263 4.19 -6.40 -18.71
N ALA A 264 4.46 -7.61 -19.20
CA ALA A 264 5.37 -7.81 -20.30
C ALA A 264 4.86 -7.10 -21.57
N PRO A 265 5.75 -6.67 -22.49
CA PRO A 265 5.31 -6.15 -23.78
C PRO A 265 4.50 -7.20 -24.55
N GLY A 266 3.38 -6.79 -25.12
CA GLY A 266 2.50 -7.71 -25.83
C GLY A 266 1.09 -7.16 -26.07
N ASN A 267 0.29 -7.93 -26.79
CA ASN A 267 -1.11 -7.63 -27.02
C ASN A 267 -1.93 -8.23 -25.89
N TYR A 268 -2.84 -7.47 -25.31
CA TYR A 268 -3.70 -7.93 -24.24
C TYR A 268 -5.15 -7.64 -24.57
N THR A 269 -6.03 -8.48 -24.02
CA THR A 269 -7.47 -8.31 -24.05
C THR A 269 -7.98 -8.18 -22.62
N VAL A 270 -8.66 -7.08 -22.30
CA VAL A 270 -9.47 -6.96 -21.08
C VAL A 270 -10.91 -7.28 -21.46
N THR A 271 -11.47 -8.27 -20.78
CA THR A 271 -12.90 -8.60 -20.86
C THR A 271 -13.53 -8.27 -19.51
N SER A 272 -14.64 -7.53 -19.53
CA SER A 272 -15.44 -7.30 -18.34
C SER A 272 -16.87 -7.73 -18.55
N GLN A 273 -17.49 -8.22 -17.48
CA GLN A 273 -18.87 -8.68 -17.49
C GLN A 273 -19.63 -8.04 -16.34
N SER A 274 -20.74 -7.37 -16.68
CA SER A 274 -21.62 -6.70 -15.74
C SER A 274 -23.07 -6.88 -16.22
N ASN A 275 -23.94 -7.39 -15.34
CA ASN A 275 -25.36 -7.66 -15.65
C ASN A 275 -25.58 -8.47 -16.96
N GLY A 276 -24.76 -9.48 -17.22
CA GLY A 276 -24.83 -10.30 -18.44
C GLY A 276 -24.28 -9.63 -19.71
N LYS A 277 -23.94 -8.33 -19.67
CA LYS A 277 -23.28 -7.64 -20.77
C LYS A 277 -21.78 -7.81 -20.69
N VAL A 278 -21.17 -8.22 -21.79
CA VAL A 278 -19.72 -8.37 -21.94
C VAL A 278 -19.16 -7.18 -22.71
N THR A 279 -18.07 -6.59 -22.19
CA THR A 279 -17.31 -5.53 -22.87
C THR A 279 -15.88 -6.01 -23.04
N THR A 280 -15.28 -5.72 -24.20
CA THR A 280 -13.92 -6.16 -24.53
C THR A 280 -13.10 -4.98 -25.03
N GLN A 281 -11.90 -4.83 -24.50
CA GLN A 281 -10.91 -3.84 -24.90
C GLN A 281 -9.60 -4.54 -25.25
N LYS A 282 -8.95 -4.09 -26.31
CA LYS A 282 -7.62 -4.57 -26.72
C LYS A 282 -6.60 -3.46 -26.53
N PHE A 283 -5.41 -3.81 -26.06
CA PHE A 283 -4.33 -2.86 -25.86
C PHE A 283 -2.98 -3.51 -26.13
N LEU A 284 -2.05 -2.67 -26.57
CA LEU A 284 -0.66 -3.03 -26.76
C LEU A 284 0.14 -2.42 -25.61
N ILE A 285 0.82 -3.28 -24.84
CA ILE A 285 1.81 -2.84 -23.87
C ILE A 285 3.14 -2.69 -24.60
N ALA A 286 3.62 -1.46 -24.73
CA ALA A 286 4.94 -1.14 -25.26
C ALA A 286 5.90 -0.80 -24.10
N GLY A 287 6.67 -1.78 -23.65
CA GLY A 287 7.59 -1.63 -22.51
C GLY A 287 6.89 -1.60 -21.16
N THR A 288 7.45 -0.89 -20.18
CA THR A 288 6.96 -0.86 -18.78
C THR A 288 5.95 0.26 -18.52
N LYS A 289 5.25 0.75 -19.55
CA LYS A 289 4.29 1.86 -19.40
C LYS A 289 3.06 1.40 -18.61
N VAL A 290 2.47 2.33 -17.87
CA VAL A 290 1.18 2.13 -17.21
C VAL A 290 0.09 2.09 -18.30
N ALA A 291 -0.66 1.00 -18.37
CA ALA A 291 -1.89 0.94 -19.12
C ALA A 291 -3.06 1.34 -18.24
N VAL A 292 -3.99 2.06 -18.84
CA VAL A 292 -5.22 2.53 -18.19
C VAL A 292 -6.39 2.00 -19.00
N PHE A 293 -7.32 1.31 -18.34
CA PHE A 293 -8.53 0.82 -18.98
C PHE A 293 -9.77 1.17 -18.15
N ARG A 294 -10.89 1.34 -18.84
CA ARG A 294 -12.17 1.72 -18.24
C ARG A 294 -13.11 0.54 -18.24
N VAL A 295 -13.65 0.20 -17.08
CA VAL A 295 -14.49 -0.97 -16.92
C VAL A 295 -15.90 -0.53 -16.54
N PRO A 296 -16.94 -0.95 -17.29
CA PRO A 296 -18.32 -0.72 -16.88
C PRO A 296 -18.64 -1.50 -15.60
N VAL A 297 -18.97 -0.79 -14.52
CA VAL A 297 -19.34 -1.37 -13.22
C VAL A 297 -20.85 -1.25 -13.02
N GLY A 298 -21.52 -2.40 -12.90
CA GLY A 298 -22.96 -2.45 -12.61
C GLY A 298 -23.25 -2.37 -11.12
N ALA A 299 -24.53 -2.41 -10.74
CA ALA A 299 -24.93 -2.36 -9.33
C ALA A 299 -24.33 -3.49 -8.48
N LEU A 300 -24.11 -4.67 -9.07
CA LEU A 300 -23.53 -5.85 -8.39
C LEU A 300 -22.00 -5.96 -8.57
N GLY A 301 -21.35 -4.92 -9.11
CA GLY A 301 -19.94 -4.95 -9.49
C GLY A 301 -19.71 -5.46 -10.92
N THR A 302 -18.49 -5.89 -11.21
CA THR A 302 -18.11 -6.46 -12.51
C THR A 302 -16.98 -7.47 -12.38
N ALA A 303 -17.09 -8.59 -13.09
CA ALA A 303 -15.98 -9.52 -13.25
C ALA A 303 -15.05 -9.03 -14.36
N VAL A 304 -13.74 -9.08 -14.14
CA VAL A 304 -12.70 -8.63 -15.07
C VAL A 304 -11.71 -9.76 -15.31
N GLU A 305 -11.38 -10.00 -16.57
CA GLU A 305 -10.28 -10.86 -17.01
C GLU A 305 -9.35 -10.05 -17.90
N ILE A 306 -8.05 -10.07 -17.58
CA ILE A 306 -6.97 -9.56 -18.41
C ILE A 306 -6.25 -10.77 -18.98
N ARG A 307 -6.14 -10.87 -20.30
CA ARG A 307 -5.52 -11.99 -21.00
C ARG A 307 -4.45 -11.51 -21.97
N HIS A 308 -3.25 -12.05 -21.84
CA HIS A 308 -2.18 -11.88 -22.82
C HIS A 308 -2.52 -12.68 -24.08
N GLY A 309 -2.53 -12.01 -25.22
CA GLY A 309 -2.71 -12.61 -26.53
C GLY A 309 -1.46 -13.41 -26.88
N THR A 310 -1.61 -14.72 -27.04
CA THR A 310 -0.59 -15.52 -27.71
C THR A 310 -0.49 -15.03 -29.14
N SER A 311 0.69 -14.55 -29.55
CA SER A 311 1.00 -14.36 -30.97
C SER A 311 0.72 -15.69 -31.66
N GLY A 312 -0.32 -15.74 -32.50
CA GLY A 312 -0.57 -16.87 -33.37
C GLY A 312 0.71 -17.14 -34.16
N ARG A 313 1.17 -18.39 -34.10
CA ARG A 313 2.11 -18.90 -35.11
C ARG A 313 1.40 -18.95 -36.46
#